data_AF-A0A9P5JN03-F1
#
_entry.id   AF-A0A9P5JN03-F1
#
_cell.length_a   1.000
_cell.length_b   1.000
_cell.length_c   1.000
_cell.angle_alpha   90.00
_cell.angle_beta   90.00
_cell.angle_gamma   90.00
#
_symmetry.space_group_name_H-M   'P 1'
#
loop_
_entity.id
_entity.type
_entity.pdbx_description
1 polymer ?
#
loop_
_entity_poly.entity_id
_entity_poly.type
_entity_poly.pdbx_seq_one_letter_code
_entity_poly.pdbx_strand_id
1 'polypeptide(L)'
;MDKMNGLGGPKHKRGDNEREWNRFAGTRLEDLQGDIPALCKDQHGCRYLQKKLEEGVAEHRDIIFRETFGHLSELMTDPFGNYLCQKLLEYSTDEQRNLICEAVAHDLVQISLNMHGTRAVQKMIDFLSNQRQTDTRYDAQVHTIIVALSLHVVTLIKDLNGNHVVQKCLNKLAPEDNQFIYNAVAAHCVEVATHRHGCCVLQRCVDHASDSQRIQLVTEITYHALTLVQDPYGNYVVQYILDLNDNRFSDAVIRQFIGNVCALSVQKFSSNVIEKCIRVAEHTTRKIIIEEFLNRTRLEKLLRDSYGNYCVQTALDYAEPNQRAVLVDGIRPILPLIRNTPYGKRIQSKLQRDQYDASPNSPYGNVYPNRPFGQQSMRRTSQVDPYANLYPIQTGSNPAMPQPSLVPGQVRHMSQQGMDPYAQQYVQPRGSVSPINGSQYGFNGSMAAGAGFVGSSMGDPYQRAAYPYV
;
A
#
# COMPACT_ATOMS: atom_id res chain seq x y z
N MET A 1 -58.04 -8.17 41.65
CA MET A 1 -57.70 -8.80 40.36
C MET A 1 -57.24 -7.66 39.46
N ASP A 2 -56.01 -7.50 39.00
CA ASP A 2 -54.83 -8.36 38.96
C ASP A 2 -53.56 -7.51 38.80
N LYS A 3 -52.42 -8.17 39.07
CA LYS A 3 -51.02 -7.71 39.08
C LYS A 3 -50.55 -7.01 37.80
N MET A 4 -49.47 -6.20 37.90
CA MET A 4 -48.24 -6.46 37.11
C MET A 4 -47.00 -5.74 37.67
N ASN A 5 -45.90 -6.49 37.66
CA ASN A 5 -44.57 -6.22 38.18
C ASN A 5 -43.84 -5.07 37.46
N GLY A 6 -43.21 -4.19 38.24
CA GLY A 6 -42.21 -3.23 37.77
C GLY A 6 -40.84 -3.89 37.58
N LEU A 7 -40.27 -3.67 36.39
CA LEU A 7 -39.05 -4.24 35.81
C LEU A 7 -37.79 -3.97 36.66
N GLY A 8 -37.02 -5.03 36.94
CA GLY A 8 -35.66 -4.95 37.44
C GLY A 8 -34.69 -4.51 36.34
N GLY A 9 -34.12 -3.30 36.47
CA GLY A 9 -32.99 -2.85 35.67
C GLY A 9 -31.67 -3.51 36.11
N PRO A 10 -30.68 -3.69 35.22
CA PRO A 10 -29.46 -4.43 35.52
C PRO A 10 -28.54 -3.62 36.44
N LYS A 11 -28.59 -3.90 37.75
CA LYS A 11 -27.76 -3.27 38.79
C LYS A 11 -26.40 -3.97 39.06
N HIS A 12 -25.87 -4.78 38.13
CA HIS A 12 -24.64 -5.55 38.39
C HIS A 12 -23.40 -5.26 37.53
N LYS A 13 -23.44 -4.40 36.50
CA LYS A 13 -22.26 -4.23 35.61
C LYS A 13 -21.09 -3.39 36.15
N ARG A 14 -21.28 -2.52 37.15
CA ARG A 14 -20.20 -1.63 37.65
C ARG A 14 -19.30 -2.29 38.69
N GLY A 15 -19.88 -3.07 39.60
CA GLY A 15 -19.11 -3.77 40.65
C GLY A 15 -18.35 -5.00 40.15
N ASP A 16 -18.86 -5.67 39.10
CA ASP A 16 -18.15 -6.79 38.48
C ASP A 16 -16.91 -6.33 37.71
N ASN A 17 -16.99 -5.22 36.97
CA ASN A 17 -15.83 -4.63 36.28
C ASN A 17 -14.71 -4.18 37.24
N GLU A 18 -15.03 -3.65 38.42
CA GLU A 18 -14.03 -3.29 39.44
C GLU A 18 -13.40 -4.51 40.12
N ARG A 19 -14.17 -5.59 40.33
CA ARG A 19 -13.65 -6.87 40.82
C ARG A 19 -12.75 -7.55 39.80
N GLU A 20 -13.10 -7.48 38.51
CA GLU A 20 -12.27 -8.02 37.42
C GLU A 20 -10.98 -7.20 37.23
N TRP A 21 -11.02 -5.87 37.39
CA TRP A 21 -9.83 -5.03 37.37
C TRP A 21 -8.85 -5.32 38.51
N ASN A 22 -9.37 -5.65 39.70
CA ASN A 22 -8.58 -6.02 40.88
C ASN A 22 -8.37 -7.53 41.03
N ARG A 23 -8.71 -8.36 40.03
CA ARG A 23 -8.63 -9.83 40.11
C ARG A 23 -7.26 -10.35 40.51
N PHE A 24 -6.20 -9.64 40.13
CA PHE A 24 -4.81 -10.00 40.39
C PHE A 24 -4.12 -9.10 41.41
N ALA A 25 -4.88 -8.31 42.19
CA ALA A 25 -4.30 -7.43 43.21
C ALA A 25 -3.67 -8.26 44.33
N GLY A 26 -2.35 -8.11 44.52
CA GLY A 26 -1.60 -8.85 45.54
C GLY A 26 -1.28 -10.30 45.17
N THR A 27 -1.73 -10.79 44.01
CA THR A 27 -1.35 -12.11 43.50
C THR A 27 0.11 -12.10 43.06
N ARG A 28 0.88 -13.10 43.48
CA ARG A 28 2.26 -13.28 43.02
C ARG A 28 2.26 -14.07 41.72
N LEU A 29 3.20 -13.78 40.82
CA LEU A 29 3.30 -14.52 39.57
C LEU A 29 3.64 -15.99 39.82
N GLU A 30 4.46 -16.26 40.84
CA GLU A 30 4.88 -17.62 41.19
C GLU A 30 3.70 -18.53 41.56
N ASP A 31 2.62 -17.97 42.10
CA ASP A 31 1.39 -18.69 42.50
C ASP A 31 0.50 -19.05 41.31
N LEU A 32 0.79 -18.52 40.11
CA LEU A 32 0.02 -18.73 38.89
C LEU A 32 0.72 -19.70 37.92
N GLN A 33 1.81 -20.33 38.34
CA GLN A 33 2.51 -21.31 37.50
C GLN A 33 1.60 -22.49 37.17
N GLY A 34 1.60 -22.91 35.90
CA GLY A 34 0.69 -23.90 35.33
C GLY A 34 -0.56 -23.30 34.69
N ASP A 35 -0.99 -22.11 35.14
CA ASP A 35 -2.16 -21.41 34.61
C ASP A 35 -1.80 -20.30 33.61
N ILE A 36 -0.50 -19.99 33.45
CA ILE A 36 -0.02 -18.90 32.58
C ILE A 36 -0.53 -19.02 31.15
N PRO A 37 -0.49 -20.19 30.47
CA PRO A 37 -0.99 -20.30 29.09
C PRO A 37 -2.47 -19.91 28.95
N ALA A 38 -3.30 -20.27 29.94
CA ALA A 38 -4.71 -19.88 29.95
C ALA A 38 -4.89 -18.37 30.20
N LEU A 39 -4.10 -17.81 31.12
CA LEU A 39 -4.10 -16.37 31.40
C LEU A 39 -3.71 -15.52 30.19
N CYS A 40 -2.85 -16.03 29.30
CA CYS A 40 -2.47 -15.31 28.07
C CYS A 40 -3.67 -15.01 27.15
N LYS A 41 -4.70 -15.86 27.17
CA LYS A 41 -5.91 -15.73 26.34
C LYS A 41 -7.08 -15.07 27.09
N ASP A 42 -6.86 -14.68 28.36
CA ASP A 42 -7.78 -13.89 29.16
C ASP A 42 -7.39 -12.41 29.07
N GLN A 43 -8.37 -11.52 28.87
CA GLN A 43 -8.12 -10.08 28.72
C GLN A 43 -7.36 -9.48 29.92
N HIS A 44 -7.74 -9.85 31.14
CA HIS A 44 -7.15 -9.32 32.37
C HIS A 44 -5.87 -10.07 32.74
N GLY A 45 -5.85 -11.39 32.55
CA GLY A 45 -4.67 -12.25 32.72
C GLY A 45 -3.52 -11.80 31.84
N CYS A 46 -3.77 -11.60 30.54
CA CYS A 46 -2.77 -11.13 29.59
C CYS A 46 -2.24 -9.75 30.00
N ARG A 47 -3.12 -8.83 30.44
CA ARG A 47 -2.70 -7.50 30.92
C ARG A 47 -1.84 -7.58 32.17
N TYR A 48 -2.18 -8.48 33.11
CA TYR A 48 -1.38 -8.72 34.31
C TYR A 48 0.01 -9.27 33.96
N LEU A 49 0.10 -10.26 33.07
CA LEU A 49 1.37 -10.84 32.62
C LEU A 49 2.24 -9.82 31.88
N GLN A 50 1.66 -8.98 31.03
CA GLN A 50 2.37 -7.87 30.39
C GLN A 50 2.98 -6.93 31.43
N LYS A 51 2.23 -6.55 32.46
CA LYS A 51 2.73 -5.70 33.55
C LYS A 51 3.88 -6.37 34.31
N LYS A 52 3.82 -7.69 34.51
CA LYS A 52 4.91 -8.44 35.17
C LYS A 52 6.20 -8.46 34.35
N LEU A 53 6.12 -8.50 33.03
CA LEU A 53 7.29 -8.30 32.16
C LEU A 53 7.84 -6.87 32.28
N GLU A 54 6.96 -5.87 32.32
CA GLU A 54 7.35 -4.45 32.43
C GLU A 54 8.01 -4.09 33.77
N GLU A 55 7.75 -4.85 34.84
CA GLU A 55 8.43 -4.70 36.14
C GLU A 55 9.94 -5.02 36.06
N GLY A 56 10.41 -5.68 35.00
CA GLY A 56 11.83 -5.92 34.75
C GLY A 56 12.47 -7.01 35.63
N VAL A 57 11.66 -7.84 36.28
CA VAL A 57 12.14 -8.93 37.13
C VAL A 57 12.49 -10.14 36.26
N ALA A 58 13.78 -10.51 36.24
CA ALA A 58 14.28 -11.60 35.39
C ALA A 58 13.59 -12.95 35.67
N GLU A 59 13.35 -13.27 36.94
CA GLU A 59 12.65 -14.50 37.34
C GLU A 59 11.22 -14.54 36.78
N HIS A 60 10.52 -13.41 36.76
CA HIS A 60 9.16 -13.31 36.21
C HIS A 60 9.14 -13.51 34.70
N ARG A 61 10.07 -12.88 34.00
CA ARG A 61 10.29 -13.11 32.57
C ARG A 61 10.54 -14.59 32.28
N ASP A 62 11.42 -15.23 33.05
CA ASP A 62 11.81 -16.63 32.81
C ASP A 62 10.69 -17.62 33.12
N ILE A 63 9.86 -17.35 34.14
CA ILE A 63 8.62 -18.10 34.41
C ILE A 63 7.65 -17.97 33.22
N ILE A 64 7.36 -16.74 32.78
CA ILE A 64 6.42 -16.49 31.67
C ILE A 64 6.94 -17.12 30.37
N PHE A 65 8.22 -16.95 30.07
CA PHE A 65 8.85 -17.53 28.89
C PHE A 65 8.71 -19.05 28.88
N ARG A 66 9.10 -19.72 29.97
CA ARG A 66 9.08 -21.19 30.07
C ARG A 66 7.69 -21.77 29.83
N GLU A 67 6.65 -21.16 30.39
CA GLU A 67 5.28 -21.67 30.24
C GLU A 67 4.64 -21.31 28.91
N THR A 68 5.03 -20.20 28.29
CA THR A 68 4.45 -19.77 27.00
C THR A 68 5.18 -20.31 25.79
N PHE A 69 6.42 -20.80 25.94
CA PHE A 69 7.30 -21.22 24.84
C PHE A 69 6.64 -22.24 23.89
N GLY A 70 5.98 -23.27 24.43
CA GLY A 70 5.28 -24.29 23.63
C GLY A 70 3.99 -23.82 22.95
N HIS A 71 3.55 -22.58 23.22
CA HIS A 71 2.28 -22.02 22.76
C HIS A 71 2.46 -20.76 21.90
N LEU A 72 3.69 -20.36 21.57
CA LEU A 72 3.98 -19.07 20.93
C LEU A 72 3.22 -18.85 19.61
N SER A 73 3.22 -19.82 18.69
CA SER A 73 2.51 -19.69 17.41
C SER A 73 1.02 -19.42 17.61
N GLU A 74 0.39 -20.15 18.54
CA GLU A 74 -1.02 -19.97 18.87
C GLU A 74 -1.26 -18.59 19.51
N LEU A 75 -0.46 -18.24 20.52
CA LEU A 75 -0.59 -16.97 21.24
C LEU A 75 -0.37 -15.76 20.33
N MET A 76 0.57 -15.80 19.39
CA MET A 76 0.81 -14.70 18.45
C MET A 76 -0.43 -14.38 17.60
N THR A 77 -1.29 -15.35 17.34
CA THR A 77 -2.51 -15.18 16.52
C THR A 77 -3.78 -14.96 17.36
N ASP A 78 -3.69 -15.07 18.69
CA ASP A 78 -4.80 -14.87 19.62
C ASP A 78 -5.11 -13.37 19.81
N PRO A 79 -6.39 -12.95 19.92
CA PRO A 79 -6.78 -11.55 20.13
C PRO A 79 -6.18 -10.87 21.36
N PHE A 80 -5.86 -11.63 22.41
CA PHE A 80 -5.22 -11.13 23.63
C PHE A 80 -3.76 -11.59 23.72
N GLY A 81 -3.49 -12.87 23.45
CA GLY A 81 -2.16 -13.48 23.57
C GLY A 81 -1.09 -12.77 22.75
N ASN A 82 -1.45 -12.19 21.60
CA ASN A 82 -0.50 -11.50 20.74
C ASN A 82 0.20 -10.33 21.45
N TYR A 83 -0.50 -9.64 22.37
CA TYR A 83 0.07 -8.53 23.14
C TYR A 83 1.10 -9.03 24.15
N LEU A 84 0.88 -10.22 24.74
CA LEU A 84 1.90 -10.84 25.59
C LEU A 84 3.12 -11.23 24.77
N CYS A 85 2.97 -11.88 23.61
CA CYS A 85 4.10 -12.22 22.75
C CYS A 85 4.92 -10.98 22.35
N GLN A 86 4.24 -9.88 22.02
CA GLN A 86 4.91 -8.61 21.72
C GLN A 86 5.73 -8.08 22.90
N LYS A 87 5.21 -8.18 24.13
CA LYS A 87 5.95 -7.78 25.33
C LYS A 87 7.07 -8.76 25.67
N LEU A 88 6.84 -10.06 25.52
CA LEU A 88 7.85 -11.08 25.75
C LEU A 88 9.08 -10.83 24.86
N LEU A 89 8.89 -10.56 23.57
CA LEU A 89 9.96 -10.23 22.62
C LEU A 89 10.80 -9.01 23.05
N GLU A 90 10.16 -8.01 23.66
CA GLU A 90 10.81 -6.78 24.14
C GLU A 90 11.68 -7.02 25.37
N TYR A 91 11.25 -7.89 26.30
CA TYR A 91 11.93 -8.14 27.58
C TYR A 91 12.79 -9.41 27.59
N SER A 92 12.67 -10.28 26.58
CA SER A 92 13.49 -11.49 26.42
C SER A 92 14.97 -11.17 26.25
N THR A 93 15.83 -12.09 26.69
CA THR A 93 17.26 -12.07 26.33
C THR A 93 17.45 -12.42 24.85
N ASP A 94 18.66 -12.21 24.32
CA ASP A 94 18.96 -12.61 22.94
C ASP A 94 18.88 -14.14 22.76
N GLU A 95 19.27 -14.93 23.75
CA GLU A 95 19.12 -16.39 23.71
C GLU A 95 17.65 -16.80 23.68
N GLN A 96 16.79 -16.15 24.48
CA GLN A 96 15.36 -16.39 24.45
C GLN A 96 14.74 -15.96 23.12
N ARG A 97 15.19 -14.84 22.53
CA ARG A 97 14.77 -14.41 21.19
C ARG A 97 15.19 -15.38 20.09
N ASN A 98 16.39 -15.95 20.17
CA ASN A 98 16.83 -17.03 19.25
C ASN A 98 15.84 -18.19 19.30
N LEU A 99 15.55 -18.70 20.50
CA LEU A 99 14.61 -19.81 20.69
C LEU A 99 13.20 -19.47 20.20
N ILE A 100 12.73 -18.24 20.42
CA ILE A 100 11.42 -17.79 19.90
C ILE A 100 11.41 -17.84 18.37
N CYS A 101 12.44 -17.29 17.71
CA CYS A 101 12.54 -17.28 16.25
C CYS A 101 12.52 -18.71 15.68
N GLU A 102 13.29 -19.62 16.27
CA GLU A 102 13.32 -21.03 15.89
C GLU A 102 11.96 -21.71 16.09
N ALA A 103 11.31 -21.49 17.24
CA ALA A 103 10.04 -22.12 17.59
C ALA A 103 8.90 -21.74 16.64
N VAL A 104 8.86 -20.49 16.16
CA VAL A 104 7.78 -20.01 15.28
C VAL A 104 8.11 -20.09 13.80
N ALA A 105 9.35 -20.45 13.42
CA ALA A 105 9.84 -20.35 12.04
C ALA A 105 8.94 -21.06 11.03
N HIS A 106 8.44 -22.25 11.37
CA HIS A 106 7.56 -23.04 10.51
C HIS A 106 6.20 -22.36 10.27
N ASP A 107 5.65 -21.69 11.28
CA ASP A 107 4.32 -21.08 11.22
C ASP A 107 4.36 -19.58 10.85
N LEU A 108 5.56 -19.00 10.74
CA LEU A 108 5.78 -17.56 10.65
C LEU A 108 5.00 -16.89 9.52
N VAL A 109 4.85 -17.57 8.38
CA VAL A 109 4.05 -17.08 7.25
C VAL A 109 2.58 -17.01 7.64
N GLN A 110 2.01 -18.06 8.23
CA GLN A 110 0.60 -18.07 8.65
C GLN A 110 0.33 -17.02 9.73
N ILE A 111 1.27 -16.85 10.67
CA ILE A 111 1.19 -15.81 11.69
C ILE A 111 1.22 -14.42 11.03
N SER A 112 2.07 -14.21 10.02
CA SER A 112 2.18 -12.92 9.30
C SER A 112 0.91 -12.53 8.53
N LEU A 113 0.16 -13.52 8.03
CA LEU A 113 -1.10 -13.33 7.32
C LEU A 113 -2.30 -13.10 8.26
N ASN A 114 -2.11 -13.31 9.57
CA ASN A 114 -3.15 -13.11 10.59
C ASN A 114 -3.22 -11.65 11.08
N MET A 115 -4.43 -11.16 11.37
CA MET A 115 -4.67 -9.77 11.79
C MET A 115 -4.02 -9.37 13.13
N HIS A 116 -3.84 -10.32 14.04
CA HIS A 116 -3.14 -10.16 15.31
C HIS A 116 -1.67 -10.55 15.16
N GLY A 117 -1.43 -11.69 14.50
CA GLY A 117 -0.09 -12.24 14.27
C GLY A 117 0.86 -11.29 13.56
N THR A 118 0.39 -10.52 12.57
CA THR A 118 1.21 -9.49 11.89
C THR A 118 1.82 -8.49 12.86
N ARG A 119 1.13 -8.14 13.95
CA ARG A 119 1.64 -7.20 14.97
C ARG A 119 2.76 -7.83 15.79
N ALA A 120 2.58 -9.10 16.17
CA ALA A 120 3.60 -9.85 16.89
C ALA A 120 4.85 -10.10 16.04
N VAL A 121 4.71 -10.45 14.75
CA VAL A 121 5.84 -10.61 13.83
C VAL A 121 6.56 -9.28 13.59
N GLN A 122 5.82 -8.18 13.43
CA GLN A 122 6.43 -6.86 13.31
C GLN A 122 7.27 -6.48 14.53
N LYS A 123 6.77 -6.78 15.73
CA LYS A 123 7.50 -6.58 16.99
C LYS A 123 8.71 -7.52 17.10
N MET A 124 8.60 -8.75 16.61
CA MET A 124 9.72 -9.68 16.53
C MET A 124 10.87 -9.08 15.71
N ILE A 125 10.55 -8.56 14.51
CA ILE A 125 11.53 -7.89 13.64
C ILE A 125 12.13 -6.64 14.29
N ASP A 126 11.35 -5.87 15.06
CA ASP A 126 11.85 -4.67 15.77
C ASP A 126 12.93 -5.00 16.83
N PHE A 127 12.94 -6.23 17.37
CA PHE A 127 13.81 -6.66 18.47
C PHE A 127 14.84 -7.73 18.06
N LEU A 128 15.00 -8.00 16.76
CA LEU A 128 16.10 -8.84 16.29
C LEU A 128 17.43 -8.22 16.72
N SER A 129 18.36 -9.05 17.18
CA SER A 129 19.65 -8.59 17.68
C SER A 129 20.51 -8.08 16.54
N ASN A 130 20.52 -6.77 16.30
CA ASN A 130 21.37 -6.14 15.27
C ASN A 130 22.87 -6.18 15.60
N GLN A 131 23.29 -6.96 16.61
CA GLN A 131 24.69 -7.19 16.91
C GLN A 131 25.31 -8.03 15.79
N ARG A 132 25.68 -7.36 14.69
CA ARG A 132 26.78 -7.79 13.81
C ARG A 132 28.07 -7.76 14.65
N GLN A 133 28.18 -8.68 15.61
CA GLN A 133 29.43 -8.89 16.32
C GLN A 133 30.50 -9.20 15.29
N THR A 134 31.72 -8.79 15.59
CA THR A 134 32.97 -9.08 14.89
C THR A 134 33.27 -10.58 14.69
N ASP A 135 32.31 -11.45 15.01
CA ASP A 135 32.35 -12.89 14.81
C ASP A 135 31.43 -13.27 13.65
N THR A 136 32.00 -13.89 12.63
CA THR A 136 31.44 -14.28 11.32
C THR A 136 30.27 -15.29 11.36
N ARG A 137 29.56 -15.41 12.47
CA ARG A 137 28.32 -16.15 12.54
C ARG A 137 27.19 -15.19 12.15
N TYR A 138 26.62 -15.42 10.98
CA TYR A 138 25.30 -14.92 10.59
C TYR A 138 24.40 -14.72 11.81
N ASP A 139 23.78 -13.55 11.93
CA ASP A 139 22.75 -13.32 12.94
C ASP A 139 21.67 -14.41 12.78
N ALA A 140 21.69 -15.40 13.69
CA ALA A 140 20.86 -16.59 13.60
C ALA A 140 19.36 -16.24 13.61
N GLN A 141 18.98 -15.14 14.29
CA GLN A 141 17.61 -14.66 14.32
C GLN A 141 17.20 -14.16 12.95
N VAL A 142 17.97 -13.22 12.38
CA VAL A 142 17.71 -12.65 11.05
C VAL A 142 17.70 -13.76 9.99
N HIS A 143 18.67 -14.67 10.02
CA HIS A 143 18.74 -15.79 9.08
C HIS A 143 17.49 -16.67 9.15
N THR A 144 17.02 -17.00 10.35
CA THR A 144 15.82 -17.83 10.57
C THR A 144 14.57 -17.17 9.96
N ILE A 145 14.41 -15.86 10.18
CA ILE A 145 13.30 -15.09 9.60
C ILE A 145 13.39 -15.04 8.08
N ILE A 146 14.58 -14.78 7.52
CA ILE A 146 14.78 -14.74 6.07
C ILE A 146 14.39 -16.09 5.44
N VAL A 147 14.89 -17.19 5.97
CA VAL A 147 14.59 -18.54 5.45
C VAL A 147 13.09 -18.81 5.48
N ALA A 148 12.43 -18.54 6.62
CA ALA A 148 11.00 -18.76 6.79
C ALA A 148 10.13 -17.95 5.82
N LEU A 149 10.51 -16.70 5.51
CA LEU A 149 9.72 -15.80 4.66
C LEU A 149 10.07 -15.90 3.17
N SER A 150 11.27 -16.38 2.81
CA SER A 150 11.86 -16.26 1.47
C SER A 150 10.96 -16.76 0.32
N LEU A 151 10.32 -17.91 0.47
CA LEU A 151 9.46 -18.50 -0.57
C LEU A 151 8.06 -17.88 -0.65
N HIS A 152 7.71 -17.00 0.29
CA HIS A 152 6.35 -16.49 0.46
C HIS A 152 6.27 -14.97 0.33
N VAL A 153 7.35 -14.28 -0.08
CA VAL A 153 7.40 -12.82 -0.18
C VAL A 153 6.23 -12.26 -1.00
N VAL A 154 5.96 -12.79 -2.19
CA VAL A 154 4.87 -12.30 -3.05
C VAL A 154 3.50 -12.51 -2.39
N THR A 155 3.28 -13.66 -1.75
CA THR A 155 2.06 -13.94 -0.97
C THR A 155 1.88 -12.91 0.14
N LEU A 156 2.94 -12.62 0.89
CA LEU A 156 2.91 -11.63 1.98
C LEU A 156 2.63 -10.22 1.45
N ILE A 157 3.28 -9.81 0.36
CA ILE A 157 3.08 -8.49 -0.27
C ILE A 157 1.62 -8.27 -0.68
N LYS A 158 0.96 -9.31 -1.18
CA LYS A 158 -0.42 -9.22 -1.69
C LYS A 158 -1.46 -9.33 -0.58
N ASP A 159 -1.09 -9.78 0.61
CA ASP A 159 -2.00 -9.93 1.73
C ASP A 159 -2.26 -8.61 2.48
N LEU A 160 -3.45 -8.49 3.08
CA LEU A 160 -3.86 -7.31 3.86
C LEU A 160 -3.01 -7.10 5.12
N ASN A 161 -2.52 -8.18 5.73
CA ASN A 161 -1.71 -8.15 6.95
C ASN A 161 -0.23 -8.38 6.65
N GLY A 162 0.08 -9.32 5.76
CA GLY A 162 1.43 -9.72 5.39
C GLY A 162 2.28 -8.59 4.82
N ASN A 163 1.67 -7.64 4.09
CA ASN A 163 2.40 -6.52 3.50
C ASN A 163 3.09 -5.64 4.55
N HIS A 164 2.56 -5.60 5.78
CA HIS A 164 3.17 -4.88 6.89
C HIS A 164 4.44 -5.55 7.41
N VAL A 165 4.49 -6.89 7.36
CA VAL A 165 5.68 -7.65 7.72
C VAL A 165 6.80 -7.38 6.71
N VAL A 166 6.48 -7.40 5.41
CA VAL A 166 7.47 -7.09 4.35
C VAL A 166 7.99 -5.65 4.50
N GLN A 167 7.11 -4.68 4.71
CA GLN A 167 7.52 -3.29 4.96
C GLN A 167 8.36 -3.14 6.24
N LYS A 168 8.06 -3.94 7.27
CA LYS A 168 8.85 -3.94 8.51
C LYS A 168 10.26 -4.46 8.28
N CYS A 169 10.44 -5.53 7.48
CA CYS A 169 11.76 -6.00 7.06
C CYS A 169 12.55 -4.90 6.34
N LEU A 170 11.93 -4.23 5.36
CA LEU A 170 12.57 -3.13 4.61
C LEU A 170 13.07 -2.00 5.52
N ASN A 171 12.33 -1.69 6.59
CA ASN A 171 12.67 -0.62 7.52
C ASN A 171 13.74 -1.00 8.55
N LYS A 172 13.91 -2.30 8.84
CA LYS A 172 14.70 -2.77 10.00
C LYS A 172 15.94 -3.57 9.63
N LEU A 173 15.83 -4.41 8.62
CA LEU A 173 16.95 -5.24 8.20
C LEU A 173 17.93 -4.42 7.36
N ALA A 174 19.21 -4.79 7.39
CA ALA A 174 20.20 -4.19 6.52
C ALA A 174 19.92 -4.51 5.04
N PRO A 175 20.48 -3.74 4.10
CA PRO A 175 20.25 -3.98 2.66
C PRO A 175 20.56 -5.41 2.23
N GLU A 176 21.68 -5.98 2.69
CA GLU A 176 22.08 -7.36 2.35
C GLU A 176 21.05 -8.40 2.82
N ASP A 177 20.51 -8.19 4.02
CA ASP A 177 19.53 -9.07 4.66
C ASP A 177 18.14 -8.94 4.02
N ASN A 178 17.83 -7.81 3.39
CA ASN A 178 16.61 -7.60 2.62
C ASN A 178 16.69 -8.16 1.18
N GLN A 179 17.84 -8.67 0.72
CA GLN A 179 18.02 -9.06 -0.68
C GLN A 179 17.02 -10.12 -1.17
N PHE A 180 16.55 -11.01 -0.28
CA PHE A 180 15.51 -12.00 -0.62
C PHE A 180 14.20 -11.34 -1.08
N ILE A 181 13.84 -10.17 -0.52
CA ILE A 181 12.65 -9.41 -0.93
C ILE A 181 12.86 -8.85 -2.34
N TYR A 182 14.01 -8.23 -2.59
CA TYR A 182 14.33 -7.66 -3.89
C TYR A 182 14.37 -8.72 -5.00
N ASN A 183 14.93 -9.91 -4.72
CA ASN A 183 14.94 -11.02 -5.65
C ASN A 183 13.52 -11.49 -6.00
N ALA A 184 12.65 -11.65 -5.01
CA ALA A 184 11.27 -12.06 -5.25
C ALA A 184 10.46 -10.98 -5.99
N VAL A 185 10.61 -9.70 -5.62
CA VAL A 185 9.92 -8.59 -6.30
C VAL A 185 10.40 -8.44 -7.74
N ALA A 186 11.70 -8.58 -7.99
CA ALA A 186 12.25 -8.57 -9.35
C ALA A 186 11.68 -9.73 -10.20
N ALA A 187 11.75 -10.96 -9.69
CA ALA A 187 11.26 -12.15 -10.39
C ALA A 187 9.75 -12.12 -10.68
N HIS A 188 8.97 -11.43 -9.85
CA HIS A 188 7.52 -11.31 -9.96
C HIS A 188 7.05 -9.85 -10.19
N CYS A 189 7.87 -9.05 -10.89
CA CYS A 189 7.68 -7.60 -11.00
C CYS A 189 6.28 -7.20 -11.46
N VAL A 190 5.76 -7.81 -12.54
CA VAL A 190 4.43 -7.47 -13.09
C VAL A 190 3.32 -7.85 -12.12
N GLU A 191 3.39 -9.02 -11.50
CA GLU A 191 2.38 -9.49 -10.55
C GLU A 191 2.30 -8.56 -9.32
N VAL A 192 3.45 -8.14 -8.81
CA VAL A 192 3.53 -7.23 -7.67
C VAL A 192 3.06 -5.83 -8.05
N ALA A 193 3.56 -5.27 -9.15
CA ALA A 193 3.29 -3.89 -9.57
C ALA A 193 1.82 -3.64 -9.96
N THR A 194 1.10 -4.67 -10.42
CA THR A 194 -0.32 -4.56 -10.82
C THR A 194 -1.28 -4.93 -9.69
N HIS A 195 -0.78 -5.20 -8.48
CA HIS A 195 -1.59 -5.50 -7.32
C HIS A 195 -1.84 -4.26 -6.43
N ARG A 196 -3.06 -4.12 -5.88
CA ARG A 196 -3.48 -2.94 -5.06
C ARG A 196 -2.56 -2.62 -3.87
N HIS A 197 -2.01 -3.66 -3.21
CA HIS A 197 -1.04 -3.50 -2.13
C HIS A 197 0.40 -3.60 -2.65
N GLY A 198 0.61 -4.39 -3.71
CA GLY A 198 1.94 -4.69 -4.23
C GLY A 198 2.59 -3.48 -4.89
N CYS A 199 1.84 -2.65 -5.59
CA CYS A 199 2.35 -1.40 -6.17
C CYS A 199 2.91 -0.45 -5.10
N CYS A 200 2.27 -0.40 -3.92
CA CYS A 200 2.72 0.42 -2.79
C CYS A 200 3.97 -0.18 -2.14
N VAL A 201 4.00 -1.51 -1.94
CA VAL A 201 5.18 -2.16 -1.36
C VAL A 201 6.38 -2.06 -2.29
N LEU A 202 6.21 -2.22 -3.61
CA LEU A 202 7.28 -2.07 -4.58
C LEU A 202 7.88 -0.66 -4.56
N GLN A 203 7.05 0.39 -4.43
CA GLN A 203 7.56 1.76 -4.22
C GLN A 203 8.38 1.87 -2.94
N ARG A 204 7.93 1.25 -1.83
CA ARG A 204 8.72 1.19 -0.59
C ARG A 204 10.01 0.40 -0.73
N CYS A 205 10.05 -0.64 -1.56
CA CYS A 205 11.31 -1.32 -1.89
C CYS A 205 12.27 -0.33 -2.56
N VAL A 206 11.80 0.48 -3.51
CA VAL A 206 12.65 1.48 -4.18
C VAL A 206 13.15 2.58 -3.23
N ASP A 207 12.31 3.03 -2.28
CA ASP A 207 12.69 3.99 -1.23
C ASP A 207 13.85 3.47 -0.36
N HIS A 208 13.79 2.19 0.05
CA HIS A 208 14.75 1.58 0.99
C HIS A 208 15.91 0.86 0.30
N ALA A 209 15.93 0.85 -1.03
CA ALA A 209 16.93 0.14 -1.80
C ALA A 209 18.32 0.77 -1.64
N SER A 210 19.33 -0.08 -1.47
CA SER A 210 20.70 0.26 -1.86
C SER A 210 20.77 0.55 -3.37
N ASP A 211 21.84 1.19 -3.83
CA ASP A 211 21.99 1.52 -5.26
C ASP A 211 21.90 0.30 -6.18
N SER A 212 22.50 -0.84 -5.80
CA SER A 212 22.44 -2.08 -6.58
C SER A 212 21.02 -2.67 -6.63
N GLN A 213 20.31 -2.67 -5.50
CA GLN A 213 18.91 -3.12 -5.41
C GLN A 213 17.97 -2.21 -6.21
N ARG A 214 18.22 -0.90 -6.19
CA ARG A 214 17.44 0.07 -6.95
C ARG A 214 17.62 -0.19 -8.44
N ILE A 215 18.86 -0.38 -8.90
CA ILE A 215 19.17 -0.72 -10.28
C ILE A 215 18.47 -2.03 -10.68
N GLN A 216 18.52 -3.07 -9.85
CA GLN A 216 17.84 -4.35 -10.09
C GLN A 216 16.34 -4.14 -10.33
N LEU A 217 15.64 -3.48 -9.41
CA LEU A 217 14.20 -3.28 -9.52
C LEU A 217 13.83 -2.39 -10.72
N VAL A 218 14.54 -1.29 -10.91
CA VAL A 218 14.24 -0.38 -12.03
C VAL A 218 14.49 -1.04 -13.37
N THR A 219 15.48 -1.93 -13.48
CA THR A 219 15.73 -2.70 -14.70
C THR A 219 14.52 -3.56 -15.06
N GLU A 220 13.96 -4.30 -14.10
CA GLU A 220 12.75 -5.13 -14.31
C GLU A 220 11.51 -4.27 -14.62
N ILE A 221 11.32 -3.16 -13.91
CA ILE A 221 10.22 -2.22 -14.16
C ILE A 221 10.33 -1.64 -15.57
N THR A 222 11.55 -1.29 -16.00
CA THR A 222 11.82 -0.77 -17.34
C THR A 222 11.52 -1.82 -18.40
N TYR A 223 11.98 -3.05 -18.21
CA TYR A 223 11.71 -4.17 -19.12
C TYR A 223 10.21 -4.41 -19.31
N HIS A 224 9.41 -4.25 -18.26
CA HIS A 224 7.97 -4.42 -18.28
C HIS A 224 7.16 -3.12 -18.45
N ALA A 225 7.80 -1.98 -18.74
CA ALA A 225 7.17 -0.66 -18.68
C ALA A 225 5.91 -0.54 -19.54
N LEU A 226 5.90 -1.10 -20.76
CA LEU A 226 4.74 -1.08 -21.66
C LEU A 226 3.52 -1.83 -21.10
N THR A 227 3.74 -2.89 -20.33
CA THR A 227 2.66 -3.60 -19.65
C THR A 227 2.16 -2.79 -18.47
N LEU A 228 3.09 -2.31 -17.63
CA LEU A 228 2.77 -1.62 -16.38
C LEU A 228 2.05 -0.29 -16.61
N VAL A 229 2.45 0.48 -17.62
CA VAL A 229 1.91 1.81 -17.89
C VAL A 229 0.39 1.80 -18.20
N GLN A 230 -0.11 0.68 -18.72
CA GLN A 230 -1.51 0.50 -19.10
C GLN A 230 -2.39 -0.04 -17.96
N ASP A 231 -1.78 -0.52 -16.88
CA ASP A 231 -2.46 -1.12 -15.73
C ASP A 231 -2.99 -0.06 -14.74
N PRO A 232 -4.16 -0.25 -14.10
CA PRO A 232 -4.72 0.69 -13.11
C PRO A 232 -3.81 1.00 -11.91
N TYR A 233 -2.91 0.09 -11.54
CA TYR A 233 -1.96 0.26 -10.44
C TYR A 233 -0.52 0.41 -10.95
N GLY A 234 -0.14 -0.37 -11.96
CA GLY A 234 1.21 -0.36 -12.54
C GLY A 234 1.61 1.01 -13.10
N ASN A 235 0.66 1.81 -13.60
CA ASN A 235 0.95 3.16 -14.09
C ASN A 235 1.52 4.08 -12.99
N TYR A 236 1.16 3.86 -11.72
CA TYR A 236 1.71 4.62 -10.59
C TYR A 236 3.13 4.19 -10.25
N VAL A 237 3.47 2.91 -10.45
CA VAL A 237 4.85 2.42 -10.30
C VAL A 237 5.75 3.08 -11.33
N VAL A 238 5.33 3.15 -12.58
CA VAL A 238 6.10 3.81 -13.65
C VAL A 238 6.25 5.31 -13.36
N GLN A 239 5.17 6.00 -12.98
CA GLN A 239 5.23 7.41 -12.60
C GLN A 239 6.17 7.65 -11.42
N TYR A 240 6.16 6.76 -10.44
CA TYR A 240 7.04 6.84 -9.28
C TYR A 240 8.53 6.78 -9.69
N ILE A 241 8.90 5.90 -10.63
CA ILE A 241 10.28 5.88 -11.17
C ILE A 241 10.64 7.21 -11.87
N LEU A 242 9.70 7.80 -12.62
CA LEU A 242 9.89 9.12 -13.24
C LEU A 242 10.00 10.25 -12.20
N ASP A 243 9.37 10.09 -11.03
CA ASP A 243 9.41 11.05 -9.92
C ASP A 243 10.69 11.01 -9.08
N LEU A 244 11.49 9.94 -9.19
CA LEU A 244 12.82 9.88 -8.57
C LEU A 244 13.79 10.93 -9.16
N ASN A 245 13.51 11.42 -10.37
CA ASN A 245 14.31 12.42 -11.07
C ASN A 245 15.78 11.99 -11.25
N ASP A 246 16.03 10.68 -11.39
CA ASP A 246 17.30 10.13 -11.84
C ASP A 246 17.22 9.90 -13.35
N ASN A 247 17.99 10.66 -14.13
CA ASN A 247 17.95 10.62 -15.59
C ASN A 247 18.34 9.24 -16.15
N ARG A 248 19.20 8.48 -15.44
CA ARG A 248 19.61 7.14 -15.88
C ARG A 248 18.40 6.20 -15.97
N PHE A 249 17.50 6.32 -15.01
CA PHE A 249 16.28 5.53 -14.93
C PHE A 249 15.16 6.11 -15.77
N SER A 250 14.95 7.43 -15.67
CA SER A 250 13.86 8.10 -16.37
C SER A 250 14.00 7.98 -17.89
N ASP A 251 15.19 8.23 -18.45
CA ASP A 251 15.41 8.12 -19.89
C ASP A 251 15.23 6.68 -20.39
N ALA A 252 15.74 5.69 -19.65
CA ALA A 252 15.60 4.27 -20.00
C ALA A 252 14.12 3.83 -20.06
N VAL A 253 13.30 4.26 -19.10
CA VAL A 253 11.85 3.99 -19.08
C VAL A 253 11.15 4.71 -20.22
N ILE A 254 11.41 6.00 -20.42
CA ILE A 254 10.72 6.81 -21.46
C ILE A 254 10.97 6.23 -22.85
N ARG A 255 12.19 5.75 -23.12
CA ARG A 255 12.53 5.12 -24.40
C ARG A 255 11.71 3.88 -24.73
N GLN A 256 11.19 3.16 -23.73
CA GLN A 256 10.31 2.00 -23.96
C GLN A 256 8.98 2.38 -24.64
N PHE A 257 8.58 3.66 -24.54
CA PHE A 257 7.31 4.13 -25.09
C PHE A 257 7.41 4.66 -26.52
N ILE A 258 8.64 4.85 -27.04
CA ILE A 258 8.86 5.32 -28.41
C ILE A 258 8.23 4.33 -29.40
N GLY A 259 7.52 4.86 -30.39
CA GLY A 259 6.69 4.14 -31.36
C GLY A 259 5.24 3.90 -30.89
N ASN A 260 4.98 4.02 -29.59
CA ASN A 260 3.68 3.74 -28.97
C ASN A 260 3.04 4.97 -28.30
N VAL A 261 3.69 6.15 -28.34
CA VAL A 261 3.27 7.35 -27.58
C VAL A 261 1.83 7.73 -27.91
N CYS A 262 1.47 7.76 -29.19
CA CYS A 262 0.11 8.09 -29.62
C CYS A 262 -0.94 7.05 -29.17
N ALA A 263 -0.59 5.76 -29.13
CA ALA A 263 -1.50 4.70 -28.70
C ALA A 263 -1.73 4.74 -27.18
N LEU A 264 -0.68 5.01 -26.41
CA LEU A 264 -0.76 5.16 -24.96
C LEU A 264 -1.51 6.44 -24.55
N SER A 265 -1.33 7.52 -25.31
CA SER A 265 -1.98 8.82 -25.02
C SER A 265 -3.51 8.78 -25.00
N VAL A 266 -4.14 7.81 -25.67
CA VAL A 266 -5.62 7.69 -25.73
C VAL A 266 -6.20 6.73 -24.68
N GLN A 267 -5.38 6.23 -23.76
CA GLN A 267 -5.84 5.33 -22.70
C GLN A 267 -5.92 6.05 -21.36
N LYS A 268 -6.85 5.61 -20.51
CA LYS A 268 -7.15 6.25 -19.21
C LYS A 268 -5.93 6.34 -18.28
N PHE A 269 -5.12 5.29 -18.20
CA PHE A 269 -4.01 5.20 -17.25
C PHE A 269 -2.70 5.68 -17.87
N SER A 270 -2.34 5.15 -19.03
CA SER A 270 -1.04 5.44 -19.66
C SER A 270 -0.91 6.88 -20.18
N SER A 271 -2.01 7.57 -20.50
CA SER A 271 -1.97 9.00 -20.85
C SER A 271 -1.33 9.88 -19.78
N ASN A 272 -1.61 9.63 -18.49
CA ASN A 272 -0.99 10.37 -17.38
C ASN A 272 0.53 10.18 -17.38
N VAL A 273 0.98 8.96 -17.68
CA VAL A 273 2.41 8.63 -17.75
C VAL A 273 3.05 9.29 -18.97
N ILE A 274 2.40 9.31 -20.14
CA ILE A 274 2.91 10.03 -21.31
C ILE A 274 3.05 11.53 -21.03
N GLU A 275 2.07 12.15 -20.39
CA GLU A 275 2.20 13.54 -19.95
C GLU A 275 3.40 13.74 -19.01
N LYS A 276 3.62 12.81 -18.09
CA LYS A 276 4.78 12.83 -17.19
C LYS A 276 6.09 12.70 -17.97
N CYS A 277 6.19 11.75 -18.89
CA CYS A 277 7.35 11.56 -19.76
C CYS A 277 7.72 12.86 -20.49
N ILE A 278 6.74 13.56 -21.09
CA ILE A 278 6.99 14.82 -21.80
C ILE A 278 7.56 15.91 -20.87
N ARG A 279 7.12 15.96 -19.61
CA ARG A 279 7.58 16.95 -18.63
C ARG A 279 9.02 16.72 -18.21
N VAL A 280 9.39 15.45 -17.95
CA VAL A 280 10.67 15.09 -17.32
C VAL A 280 11.75 14.62 -18.30
N ALA A 281 11.40 14.22 -19.53
CA ALA A 281 12.35 13.71 -20.51
C ALA A 281 13.49 14.71 -20.81
N GLU A 282 14.70 14.23 -21.02
CA GLU A 282 15.78 15.06 -21.56
C GLU A 282 15.41 15.62 -22.95
N HIS A 283 16.03 16.74 -23.36
CA HIS A 283 15.69 17.45 -24.59
C HIS A 283 15.62 16.54 -25.83
N THR A 284 16.61 15.66 -26.00
CA THR A 284 16.70 14.74 -27.15
C THR A 284 15.56 13.72 -27.16
N THR A 285 15.32 13.05 -26.04
CA THR A 285 14.24 12.05 -25.91
C THR A 285 12.86 12.70 -25.98
N ARG A 286 12.69 13.88 -25.37
CA ARG A 286 11.46 14.68 -25.41
C ARG A 286 11.08 15.05 -26.84
N LYS A 287 12.07 15.48 -27.63
CA LYS A 287 11.87 15.77 -29.06
C LYS A 287 11.34 14.54 -29.79
N ILE A 288 11.95 13.37 -29.60
CA ILE A 288 11.54 12.12 -30.27
C ILE A 288 10.08 11.75 -29.91
N ILE A 289 9.70 11.79 -28.63
CA ILE A 289 8.33 11.42 -28.24
C ILE A 289 7.29 12.43 -28.75
N ILE A 290 7.63 13.73 -28.86
CA ILE A 290 6.72 14.73 -29.43
C ILE A 290 6.61 14.59 -30.96
N GLU A 291 7.65 14.12 -31.65
CA GLU A 291 7.61 13.89 -33.10
C GLU A 291 6.49 12.92 -33.51
N GLU A 292 6.13 11.95 -32.66
CA GLU A 292 5.02 11.03 -32.94
C GLU A 292 3.65 11.72 -33.05
N PHE A 293 3.46 12.85 -32.37
CA PHE A 293 2.23 13.65 -32.45
C PHE A 293 2.11 14.43 -33.76
N LEU A 294 3.19 14.59 -34.53
CA LEU A 294 3.19 15.39 -35.76
C LEU A 294 2.50 14.69 -36.94
N ASN A 295 2.20 13.39 -36.83
CA ASN A 295 1.39 12.69 -37.81
C ASN A 295 -0.05 13.22 -37.81
N ARG A 296 -0.46 13.90 -38.88
CA ARG A 296 -1.77 14.57 -38.99
C ARG A 296 -2.96 13.66 -38.65
N THR A 297 -2.97 12.43 -39.15
CA THR A 297 -4.07 11.49 -38.93
C THR A 297 -4.16 11.06 -37.46
N ARG A 298 -3.01 10.86 -36.79
CA ARG A 298 -2.97 10.52 -35.36
C ARG A 298 -3.33 11.74 -34.50
N LEU A 299 -2.83 12.92 -34.86
CA LEU A 299 -3.08 14.17 -34.16
C LEU A 299 -4.58 14.51 -34.08
N GLU A 300 -5.33 14.33 -35.17
CA GLU A 300 -6.77 14.55 -35.14
C GLU A 300 -7.49 13.63 -34.15
N LYS A 301 -7.12 12.35 -34.12
CA LYS A 301 -7.69 11.38 -33.16
C LYS A 301 -7.39 11.81 -31.72
N LEU A 302 -6.14 12.18 -31.43
CA LEU A 302 -5.72 12.61 -30.09
C LEU A 302 -6.46 13.87 -29.63
N LEU A 303 -6.60 14.87 -30.51
CA LEU A 303 -7.28 16.13 -30.18
C LEU A 303 -8.76 15.94 -29.83
N ARG A 304 -9.41 14.91 -30.40
CA ARG A 304 -10.82 14.58 -30.15
C ARG A 304 -11.01 13.60 -29.00
N ASP A 305 -9.96 12.88 -28.61
CA ASP A 305 -10.01 11.85 -27.57
C ASP A 305 -10.16 12.43 -26.15
N SER A 306 -10.78 11.66 -25.25
CA SER A 306 -11.04 12.08 -23.87
C SER A 306 -9.77 12.23 -23.02
N TYR A 307 -8.68 11.54 -23.38
CA TYR A 307 -7.39 11.56 -22.70
C TYR A 307 -6.29 12.18 -23.56
N GLY A 308 -6.23 11.82 -24.86
CA GLY A 308 -5.18 12.24 -25.79
C GLY A 308 -5.02 13.75 -25.92
N ASN A 309 -6.10 14.51 -25.75
CA ASN A 309 -6.07 15.97 -25.80
C ASN A 309 -5.18 16.58 -24.70
N TYR A 310 -5.03 15.92 -23.55
CA TYR A 310 -4.15 16.37 -22.46
C TYR A 310 -2.67 16.14 -22.82
N CYS A 311 -2.35 15.01 -23.44
CA CYS A 311 -1.01 14.73 -23.96
C CYS A 311 -0.58 15.76 -25.02
N VAL A 312 -1.47 16.13 -25.95
CA VAL A 312 -1.18 17.16 -26.96
C VAL A 312 -1.00 18.55 -26.33
N GLN A 313 -1.82 18.89 -25.32
CA GLN A 313 -1.64 20.14 -24.57
C GLN A 313 -0.31 20.20 -23.82
N THR A 314 0.12 19.08 -23.23
CA THR A 314 1.42 18.97 -22.59
C THR A 314 2.54 19.03 -23.62
N ALA A 315 2.41 18.38 -24.79
CA ALA A 315 3.38 18.52 -25.88
C ALA A 315 3.53 19.98 -26.34
N LEU A 316 2.44 20.75 -26.46
CA LEU A 316 2.50 22.18 -26.80
C LEU A 316 3.27 23.04 -25.78
N ASP A 317 3.27 22.66 -24.50
CA ASP A 317 3.97 23.41 -23.45
C ASP A 317 5.48 23.15 -23.44
N TYR A 318 5.90 21.97 -23.91
CA TYR A 318 7.27 21.48 -23.75
C TYR A 318 8.00 21.20 -25.07
N ALA A 319 7.34 21.35 -26.22
CA ALA A 319 7.95 21.23 -27.53
C ALA A 319 8.95 22.37 -27.78
N GLU A 320 10.05 22.05 -28.46
CA GLU A 320 10.99 23.06 -28.98
C GLU A 320 10.29 24.00 -29.97
N PRO A 321 10.73 25.26 -30.15
CA PRO A 321 10.03 26.25 -30.97
C PRO A 321 9.66 25.77 -32.39
N ASN A 322 10.58 25.11 -33.09
CA ASN A 322 10.35 24.59 -34.43
C ASN A 322 9.35 23.42 -34.42
N GLN A 323 9.51 22.48 -33.50
CA GLN A 323 8.61 21.34 -33.35
C GLN A 323 7.19 21.78 -32.97
N ARG A 324 7.11 22.78 -32.09
CA ARG A 324 5.86 23.38 -31.67
C ARG A 324 5.16 24.07 -32.84
N ALA A 325 5.86 24.82 -33.67
CA ALA A 325 5.29 25.46 -34.86
C ALA A 325 4.61 24.43 -35.79
N VAL A 326 5.28 23.29 -36.04
CA VAL A 326 4.70 22.19 -36.83
C VAL A 326 3.46 21.60 -36.16
N LEU A 327 3.49 21.41 -34.83
CA LEU A 327 2.34 20.93 -34.07
C LEU A 327 1.15 21.91 -34.17
N VAL A 328 1.39 23.22 -34.05
CA VAL A 328 0.38 24.27 -34.22
C VAL A 328 -0.23 24.24 -35.63
N ASP A 329 0.58 24.13 -36.67
CA ASP A 329 0.11 24.04 -38.05
C ASP A 329 -0.71 22.78 -38.31
N GLY A 330 -0.41 21.68 -37.62
CA GLY A 330 -1.23 20.47 -37.61
C GLY A 330 -2.58 20.65 -36.90
N ILE A 331 -2.63 21.43 -35.81
CA ILE A 331 -3.85 21.65 -35.00
C ILE A 331 -4.81 22.64 -35.67
N ARG A 332 -4.29 23.70 -36.30
CA ARG A 332 -5.09 24.81 -36.86
C ARG A 332 -6.28 24.37 -37.75
N PRO A 333 -6.13 23.41 -38.69
CA PRO A 333 -7.25 22.95 -39.51
C PRO A 333 -8.34 22.20 -38.75
N ILE A 334 -7.98 21.58 -37.62
CA ILE A 334 -8.88 20.73 -36.81
C ILE A 334 -9.59 21.57 -35.74
N LEU A 335 -8.96 22.65 -35.29
CA LEU A 335 -9.45 23.51 -34.21
C LEU A 335 -10.90 23.98 -34.40
N PRO A 336 -11.37 24.42 -35.58
CA PRO A 336 -12.77 24.81 -35.78
C PRO A 336 -13.79 23.71 -35.45
N LEU A 337 -13.39 22.44 -35.57
CA LEU A 337 -14.25 21.26 -35.33
C LEU A 337 -14.35 20.94 -33.83
N ILE A 338 -13.33 21.28 -33.04
CA ILE A 338 -13.27 20.99 -31.61
C ILE A 338 -13.43 22.22 -30.71
N ARG A 339 -13.43 23.45 -31.25
CA ARG A 339 -13.42 24.71 -30.47
C ARG A 339 -14.56 24.86 -29.46
N ASN A 340 -15.68 24.16 -29.67
CA ASN A 340 -16.83 24.22 -28.76
C ASN A 340 -16.72 23.25 -27.58
N THR A 341 -15.74 22.34 -27.58
CA THR A 341 -15.49 21.42 -26.47
C THR A 341 -14.64 22.08 -25.37
N PRO A 342 -14.71 21.62 -24.11
CA PRO A 342 -13.87 22.16 -23.04
C PRO A 342 -12.36 22.10 -23.36
N TYR A 343 -11.89 21.02 -23.99
CA TYR A 343 -10.49 20.85 -24.36
C TYR A 343 -10.11 21.68 -25.59
N GLY A 344 -11.00 21.83 -26.57
CA GLY A 344 -10.77 22.69 -27.73
C GLY A 344 -10.57 24.16 -27.34
N LYS A 345 -11.35 24.66 -26.36
CA LYS A 345 -11.16 25.99 -25.78
C LYS A 345 -9.78 26.15 -25.13
N ARG A 346 -9.34 25.16 -24.33
CA ARG A 346 -8.01 25.18 -23.69
C ARG A 346 -6.87 25.18 -24.70
N ILE A 347 -6.98 24.35 -25.73
CA ILE A 347 -6.01 24.30 -26.83
C ILE A 347 -5.98 25.65 -27.56
N GLN A 348 -7.13 26.22 -27.90
CA GLN A 348 -7.21 27.54 -28.52
C GLN A 348 -6.52 28.63 -27.67
N SER A 349 -6.75 28.65 -26.36
CA SER A 349 -6.08 29.61 -25.45
C SER A 349 -4.57 29.41 -25.39
N LYS A 350 -4.05 28.18 -25.55
CA LYS A 350 -2.61 27.92 -25.62
C LYS A 350 -2.01 28.44 -26.93
N LEU A 351 -2.70 28.28 -28.06
CA LEU A 351 -2.24 28.77 -29.36
C LEU A 351 -2.26 30.30 -29.48
N GLN A 352 -3.18 30.97 -28.78
CA GLN A 352 -3.31 32.43 -28.80
C GLN A 352 -2.23 33.14 -27.98
N ARG A 353 -1.68 32.48 -26.95
CA ARG A 353 -0.64 33.06 -26.09
C ARG A 353 0.59 33.50 -26.91
N ASP A 354 0.92 32.77 -27.97
CA ASP A 354 2.07 33.08 -28.82
C ASP A 354 1.87 34.29 -29.76
N GLN A 355 0.62 34.62 -30.12
CA GLN A 355 0.36 35.80 -30.97
C GLN A 355 0.66 37.11 -30.23
N TYR A 356 0.59 37.08 -28.90
CA TYR A 356 0.94 38.20 -28.04
C TYR A 356 2.45 38.28 -27.75
N ASP A 357 3.12 37.15 -27.54
CA ASP A 357 4.57 37.11 -27.32
C ASP A 357 5.40 37.35 -28.59
N ALA A 358 4.83 37.11 -29.78
CA ALA A 358 5.48 37.37 -31.08
C ALA A 358 5.19 38.77 -31.67
N SER A 359 4.37 39.60 -31.00
CA SER A 359 4.12 40.98 -31.44
C SER A 359 5.22 41.94 -30.94
N PRO A 360 5.90 42.70 -31.82
CA PRO A 360 6.98 43.61 -31.42
C PRO A 360 6.52 44.84 -30.61
N ASN A 361 5.25 44.93 -30.22
CA ASN A 361 4.64 46.08 -29.55
C ASN A 361 4.04 45.77 -28.15
N SER A 362 4.49 44.70 -27.48
CA SER A 362 4.10 44.46 -26.08
C SER A 362 4.86 45.41 -25.13
N PRO A 363 4.20 46.23 -24.28
CA PRO A 363 4.87 47.19 -23.40
C PRO A 363 5.61 46.56 -22.21
N TYR A 364 5.62 45.22 -22.09
CA TYR A 364 6.24 44.51 -20.99
C TYR A 364 7.31 43.58 -21.52
N GLY A 365 8.50 44.15 -21.74
CA GLY A 365 9.72 43.40 -22.02
C GLY A 365 10.13 42.53 -20.83
N ASN A 366 10.56 41.31 -21.17
CA ASN A 366 11.19 40.27 -20.34
C ASN A 366 11.76 40.71 -18.98
N VAL A 367 11.17 40.18 -17.89
CA VAL A 367 11.89 39.71 -16.70
C VAL A 367 11.17 38.46 -16.17
N TYR A 368 11.69 37.27 -16.45
CA TYR A 368 11.39 36.11 -15.61
C TYR A 368 12.51 35.97 -14.57
N PRO A 369 12.23 36.13 -13.27
CA PRO A 369 13.10 35.57 -12.26
C PRO A 369 12.92 34.05 -12.26
N ASN A 370 14.03 33.31 -12.21
CA ASN A 370 14.04 31.90 -11.82
C ASN A 370 13.10 31.70 -10.63
N ARG A 371 11.97 31.02 -10.83
CA ARG A 371 11.16 30.57 -9.70
C ARG A 371 11.79 29.28 -9.16
N PRO A 372 12.06 29.18 -7.85
CA PRO A 372 12.51 27.94 -7.26
C PRO A 372 11.39 26.90 -7.38
N PHE A 373 11.80 25.64 -7.52
CA PHE A 373 10.92 24.47 -7.38
C PHE A 373 10.12 24.59 -6.08
N GLY A 374 8.86 24.98 -6.21
CA GLY A 374 7.92 25.12 -5.12
C GLY A 374 6.61 24.48 -5.54
N GLN A 375 6.22 23.45 -4.78
CA GLN A 375 4.95 22.73 -4.87
C GLN A 375 3.78 23.70 -5.13
N GLN A 376 3.26 23.70 -6.36
CA GLN A 376 1.92 24.23 -6.61
C GLN A 376 0.94 23.08 -6.66
N SER A 377 0.21 22.99 -5.56
CA SER A 377 -1.00 22.20 -5.32
C SER A 377 -1.88 22.13 -6.57
N MET A 378 -2.06 20.92 -7.10
CA MET A 378 -3.12 20.62 -8.04
C MET A 378 -4.47 20.94 -7.37
N ARG A 379 -5.26 21.81 -8.00
CA ARG A 379 -6.69 21.88 -7.74
C ARG A 379 -7.31 20.53 -8.10
N ARG A 380 -7.81 19.86 -7.06
CA ARG A 380 -8.66 18.66 -7.10
C ARG A 380 -9.71 18.76 -8.21
N THR A 381 -9.53 18.01 -9.28
CA THR A 381 -10.67 17.36 -9.93
C THR A 381 -11.08 16.20 -9.04
N SER A 382 -12.36 16.14 -8.68
CA SER A 382 -12.99 15.13 -7.84
C SER A 382 -12.73 13.73 -8.39
N GLN A 383 -11.67 13.09 -7.93
CA GLN A 383 -11.51 11.65 -7.93
C GLN A 383 -11.28 11.25 -6.48
N VAL A 384 -12.21 10.45 -5.98
CA VAL A 384 -12.16 9.84 -4.67
C VAL A 384 -10.91 8.97 -4.64
N ASP A 385 -9.95 9.38 -3.84
CA ASP A 385 -8.79 8.57 -3.48
C ASP A 385 -9.30 7.41 -2.60
N PRO A 386 -9.30 6.14 -3.08
CA PRO A 386 -9.89 5.05 -2.30
C PRO A 386 -9.04 4.66 -1.08
N TYR A 387 -7.85 5.24 -0.89
CA TYR A 387 -6.87 4.75 0.08
C TYR A 387 -6.33 5.79 1.07
N ALA A 388 -6.86 7.02 1.07
CA ALA A 388 -6.44 8.07 2.01
C ALA A 388 -6.77 7.78 3.50
N ASN A 389 -7.47 6.68 3.82
CA ASN A 389 -7.95 6.38 5.18
C ASN A 389 -7.32 5.13 5.85
N LEU A 390 -6.20 4.60 5.35
CA LEU A 390 -5.67 3.33 5.90
C LEU A 390 -4.43 3.41 6.79
N TYR A 391 -3.86 4.58 7.11
CA TYR A 391 -2.72 4.63 8.05
C TYR A 391 -2.66 5.91 8.92
N PRO A 392 -2.83 5.81 10.25
CA PRO A 392 -2.26 6.77 11.18
C PRO A 392 -0.76 6.46 11.35
N ILE A 393 0.09 7.44 11.03
CA ILE A 393 1.51 7.45 11.40
C ILE A 393 1.57 7.65 12.92
N GLN A 394 1.91 6.60 13.68
CA GLN A 394 2.37 6.75 15.08
C GLN A 394 3.89 6.97 15.06
N THR A 395 4.32 8.22 15.15
CA THR A 395 5.70 8.56 15.52
C THR A 395 5.82 8.63 17.04
N GLY A 396 6.75 7.83 17.58
CA GLY A 396 7.06 7.78 19.00
C GLY A 396 7.69 9.07 19.50
N SER A 397 7.23 9.47 20.68
CA SER A 397 7.71 10.56 21.53
C SER A 397 9.11 10.30 22.10
N ASN A 398 9.97 11.32 22.09
CA ASN A 398 11.16 11.40 22.95
C ASN A 398 11.09 12.67 23.82
N PRO A 399 11.62 12.65 25.06
CA PRO A 399 11.36 13.70 26.05
C PRO A 399 12.39 14.84 26.01
N ALA A 400 11.95 16.05 26.39
CA ALA A 400 12.77 17.24 26.57
C ALA A 400 12.66 17.77 28.01
N MET A 401 13.77 18.33 28.53
CA MET A 401 13.88 19.19 29.73
C MET A 401 15.13 20.08 29.58
N PRO A 402 15.27 21.22 30.28
CA PRO A 402 14.29 22.30 30.49
C PRO A 402 14.87 23.72 30.25
N GLN A 403 14.01 24.74 30.19
CA GLN A 403 14.37 26.14 30.44
C GLN A 403 13.34 26.84 31.36
N PRO A 404 13.70 27.93 32.05
CA PRO A 404 13.08 28.29 33.33
C PRO A 404 12.01 29.41 33.28
N SER A 405 10.99 29.21 34.14
CA SER A 405 10.21 30.13 34.99
C SER A 405 9.94 31.60 34.59
N LEU A 406 8.66 32.02 34.71
CA LEU A 406 8.17 33.18 35.50
C LEU A 406 6.59 33.25 35.53
N VAL A 407 6.00 32.87 36.69
CA VAL A 407 4.86 33.40 37.51
C VAL A 407 3.52 33.96 36.90
N PRO A 408 2.40 34.11 37.66
CA PRO A 408 1.26 33.17 37.65
C PRO A 408 -0.14 33.81 37.43
N GLY A 409 -1.16 32.98 37.14
CA GLY A 409 -2.56 33.44 37.27
C GLY A 409 -3.65 32.46 36.85
N GLN A 410 -4.41 32.01 37.86
CA GLN A 410 -5.79 31.50 37.84
C GLN A 410 -6.09 30.04 37.44
N VAL A 411 -6.77 29.41 38.42
CA VAL A 411 -7.23 28.04 38.57
C VAL A 411 -8.50 27.79 37.76
N ARG A 412 -8.56 26.66 37.02
CA ARG A 412 -9.81 25.89 36.82
C ARG A 412 -9.52 24.39 36.64
N HIS A 413 -10.22 23.60 37.44
CA HIS A 413 -10.31 22.14 37.40
C HIS A 413 -10.77 21.61 36.03
N MET A 414 -10.10 20.57 35.51
CA MET A 414 -10.79 19.49 34.79
C MET A 414 -9.96 18.20 34.73
N SER A 415 -10.65 17.10 35.00
CA SER A 415 -10.23 15.72 35.17
C SER A 415 -9.77 15.04 33.87
N GLN A 416 -8.70 14.25 33.96
CA GLN A 416 -8.25 13.30 32.95
C GLN A 416 -9.23 12.10 32.85
N GLN A 417 -9.70 11.82 31.64
CA GLN A 417 -10.18 10.49 31.23
C GLN A 417 -9.63 10.20 29.84
N GLY A 418 -8.96 9.05 29.71
CA GLY A 418 -8.47 8.51 28.46
C GLY A 418 -9.43 7.49 27.83
N MET A 419 -8.93 6.89 26.75
CA MET A 419 -9.47 5.81 25.91
C MET A 419 -10.22 6.25 24.64
N ASP A 420 -9.55 6.00 23.51
CA ASP A 420 -10.12 5.99 22.16
C ASP A 420 -10.99 4.74 21.92
N PRO A 421 -12.15 4.87 21.25
CA PRO A 421 -13.07 3.76 21.00
C PRO A 421 -13.02 3.28 19.53
N TYR A 422 -12.53 2.07 19.28
CA TYR A 422 -12.81 1.34 18.03
C TYR A 422 -12.98 -0.16 18.31
N ALA A 423 -14.13 -0.51 18.89
CA ALA A 423 -14.64 -1.87 18.91
C ALA A 423 -16.16 -1.81 19.11
N GLN A 424 -16.92 -1.64 18.04
CA GLN A 424 -18.31 -2.12 17.89
C GLN A 424 -18.93 -1.52 16.62
N GLN A 425 -19.04 -2.34 15.57
CA GLN A 425 -20.19 -2.33 14.66
C GLN A 425 -19.98 -3.47 13.66
N TYR A 426 -20.79 -4.52 13.73
CA TYR A 426 -21.57 -5.01 12.58
C TYR A 426 -22.70 -5.91 13.09
N VAL A 427 -23.92 -5.39 12.95
CA VAL A 427 -25.20 -6.07 13.20
C VAL A 427 -25.69 -6.61 11.85
N GLN A 428 -26.05 -7.89 11.80
CA GLN A 428 -26.73 -8.52 10.66
C GLN A 428 -28.15 -7.96 10.49
N PRO A 429 -28.69 -7.79 9.27
CA PRO A 429 -30.10 -7.53 9.10
C PRO A 429 -30.89 -8.85 8.98
N ARG A 430 -31.74 -9.11 9.98
CA ARG A 430 -32.92 -9.97 9.84
C ARG A 430 -34.04 -9.17 9.18
N GLY A 431 -34.52 -9.63 8.03
CA GLY A 431 -35.75 -9.17 7.38
C GLY A 431 -36.85 -10.23 7.51
N SER A 432 -38.02 -9.78 7.96
CA SER A 432 -39.20 -10.51 8.39
C SER A 432 -40.02 -11.19 7.27
N VAL A 433 -40.62 -12.32 7.62
CA VAL A 433 -41.63 -13.09 6.85
C VAL A 433 -43.04 -12.57 7.15
N SER A 434 -43.93 -12.56 6.15
CA SER A 434 -45.36 -12.92 6.31
C SER A 434 -45.96 -13.39 4.96
N PRO A 435 -47.02 -14.24 4.98
CA PRO A 435 -47.25 -15.27 3.95
C PRO A 435 -48.45 -14.97 3.03
N ILE A 436 -48.60 -15.72 1.92
CA ILE A 436 -49.87 -16.24 1.38
C ILE A 436 -49.62 -17.27 0.24
N ASN A 437 -50.31 -18.41 0.39
CA ASN A 437 -50.70 -19.51 -0.51
C ASN A 437 -50.18 -19.68 -1.95
N GLY A 438 -49.89 -20.96 -2.28
CA GLY A 438 -50.48 -21.60 -3.46
C GLY A 438 -49.60 -22.60 -4.24
N SER A 439 -49.85 -23.90 -4.01
CA SER A 439 -49.88 -24.98 -5.03
C SER A 439 -48.56 -25.60 -5.54
N GLN A 440 -48.14 -26.67 -4.87
CA GLN A 440 -48.03 -28.05 -5.36
C GLN A 440 -47.68 -28.29 -6.86
N TYR A 441 -46.52 -28.92 -7.13
CA TYR A 441 -46.35 -30.14 -7.95
C TYR A 441 -44.92 -30.65 -7.75
N GLY A 442 -44.77 -31.92 -7.36
CA GLY A 442 -43.48 -32.61 -7.27
C GLY A 442 -43.18 -33.43 -8.52
N PHE A 443 -41.92 -33.85 -8.67
CA PHE A 443 -41.53 -35.25 -8.88
C PHE A 443 -39.99 -35.39 -8.95
N ASN A 444 -39.46 -36.23 -8.05
CA ASN A 444 -38.45 -37.29 -8.21
C ASN A 444 -37.45 -37.29 -9.39
N GLY A 445 -36.20 -37.67 -9.08
CA GLY A 445 -35.28 -38.23 -10.08
C GLY A 445 -33.82 -38.27 -9.66
N SER A 446 -33.38 -39.41 -9.11
CA SER A 446 -32.04 -39.68 -8.59
C SER A 446 -31.01 -40.06 -9.67
N MET A 447 -29.74 -40.02 -9.25
CA MET A 447 -28.64 -40.96 -9.58
C MET A 447 -27.72 -40.72 -10.80
N ALA A 448 -26.44 -40.57 -10.44
CA ALA A 448 -25.28 -41.37 -10.86
C ALA A 448 -24.48 -41.00 -12.13
N ALA A 449 -23.21 -40.64 -11.84
CA ALA A 449 -21.95 -41.22 -12.33
C ALA A 449 -21.70 -41.42 -13.83
N GLY A 450 -20.52 -40.98 -14.27
CA GLY A 450 -19.90 -41.50 -15.49
C GLY A 450 -18.81 -40.60 -16.06
N ALA A 451 -17.59 -40.79 -15.59
CA ALA A 451 -16.39 -40.23 -16.21
C ALA A 451 -16.18 -40.85 -17.62
N GLY A 452 -15.80 -40.01 -18.59
CA GLY A 452 -15.42 -40.42 -19.93
C GLY A 452 -14.53 -39.37 -20.59
N PHE A 453 -13.24 -39.66 -20.68
CA PHE A 453 -12.24 -38.94 -21.45
C PHE A 453 -12.29 -39.40 -22.92
N VAL A 454 -12.43 -38.49 -23.89
CA VAL A 454 -11.75 -38.51 -25.21
C VAL A 454 -11.80 -37.08 -25.78
N GLY A 455 -10.66 -36.57 -26.25
CA GLY A 455 -10.53 -35.21 -26.78
C GLY A 455 -10.95 -35.03 -28.23
N SER A 456 -10.94 -33.78 -28.70
CA SER A 456 -10.50 -33.35 -30.04
C SER A 456 -10.60 -31.82 -30.15
N SER A 457 -9.62 -31.25 -30.85
CA SER A 457 -9.47 -29.84 -31.20
C SER A 457 -10.53 -29.33 -32.19
N MET A 458 -10.98 -28.09 -32.01
CA MET A 458 -11.40 -27.08 -33.01
C MET A 458 -11.67 -25.79 -32.19
N GLY A 459 -11.42 -24.55 -32.58
CA GLY A 459 -11.09 -23.88 -33.84
C GLY A 459 -11.44 -22.39 -33.61
N ASP A 460 -10.57 -21.50 -34.06
CA ASP A 460 -10.55 -20.05 -33.84
C ASP A 460 -11.75 -19.30 -34.51
N PRO A 461 -12.49 -18.41 -33.83
CA PRO A 461 -13.73 -17.81 -34.35
C PRO A 461 -13.62 -16.44 -35.05
N TYR A 462 -12.46 -16.01 -35.59
CA TYR A 462 -12.34 -14.71 -36.28
C TYR A 462 -11.97 -14.78 -37.76
N GLN A 463 -12.92 -15.14 -38.63
CA GLN A 463 -12.89 -14.76 -40.05
C GLN A 463 -14.30 -14.40 -40.55
N ARG A 464 -14.57 -13.10 -40.72
CA ARG A 464 -15.74 -12.59 -41.46
C ARG A 464 -15.27 -12.02 -42.79
N ALA A 465 -15.66 -12.67 -43.87
CA ALA A 465 -15.41 -12.28 -45.25
C ALA A 465 -16.46 -11.27 -45.75
N ALA A 466 -16.01 -10.37 -46.64
CA ALA A 466 -16.79 -9.39 -47.37
C ALA A 466 -17.54 -10.02 -48.56
N TYR A 467 -18.70 -9.45 -48.90
CA TYR A 467 -19.45 -9.72 -50.14
C TYR A 467 -19.06 -8.72 -51.24
N PRO A 468 -19.03 -9.11 -52.53
CA PRO A 468 -19.01 -8.18 -53.64
C PRO A 468 -20.40 -7.98 -54.27
N TYR A 469 -20.50 -6.84 -54.95
CA TYR A 469 -21.60 -6.34 -55.78
C TYR A 469 -22.03 -7.28 -56.91
N VAL A 470 -23.35 -7.36 -57.15
CA VAL A 470 -24.02 -7.01 -58.43
C VAL A 470 -25.36 -6.37 -58.09
#